data_AF-A0A2V0P3P5-F1
#
_entry.id   AF-A0A2V0P3P5-F1
#
_cell.length_a   1.000
_cell.length_b   1.000
_cell.length_c   1.000
_cell.angle_alpha   90.00
_cell.angle_beta   90.00
_cell.angle_gamma   90.00
#
_symmetry.space_group_name_H-M   'P 1'
#
loop_
_entity.id
_entity.type
_entity.pdbx_description
1 polymer ?
#
loop_
_entity_poly.entity_id
_entity_poly.type
_entity_poly.pdbx_seq_one_letter_code
_entity_poly.pdbx_strand_id
1 'polypeptide(L)'
;MMLKATSAKIGARAQVSRTRAVAVRAQSKDAPAPLTRALGAAAASIVAAATLMGGAANAADLALGKSVFEGNCAACHAGGQNNVIPDHTLQKAAIEQFLDGGFNLESIVYQVENGKGAMPAWEGRLSDEEIDAVANYVYDQAANNKW
;
A
#
# COMPACT_ATOMS: atom_id res chain seq x y z
N MET A 1 40.82 39.08 -7.51
CA MET A 1 40.21 38.64 -8.78
C MET A 1 38.85 38.04 -8.46
N MET A 2 37.77 38.77 -8.73
CA MET A 2 36.95 38.73 -9.96
C MET A 2 35.73 37.80 -9.83
N LEU A 3 34.61 38.44 -9.52
CA LEU A 3 33.23 38.11 -9.87
C LEU A 3 33.10 37.68 -11.35
N LYS A 4 32.20 36.74 -11.63
CA LYS A 4 31.09 36.94 -12.60
C LYS A 4 30.09 35.78 -12.60
N ALA A 5 28.84 36.12 -12.37
CA ALA A 5 27.64 35.38 -12.75
C ALA A 5 27.45 35.41 -14.28
N THR A 6 26.62 34.52 -14.84
CA THR A 6 25.40 34.89 -15.59
C THR A 6 24.64 33.68 -16.12
N SER A 7 23.31 33.79 -16.00
CA SER A 7 22.24 32.93 -16.53
C SER A 7 22.20 32.83 -18.06
N ALA A 8 21.56 31.77 -18.58
CA ALA A 8 20.92 31.78 -19.89
C ALA A 8 19.53 31.12 -19.81
N LYS A 9 18.56 31.80 -20.43
CA LYS A 9 17.12 31.54 -20.43
C LYS A 9 16.67 31.49 -21.89
N ILE A 10 15.61 30.75 -22.15
CA ILE A 10 14.63 30.90 -23.26
C ILE A 10 14.92 30.15 -24.57
N GLY A 11 14.02 29.21 -24.87
CA GLY A 11 13.59 28.83 -26.21
C GLY A 11 12.15 28.32 -26.13
N ALA A 12 11.21 29.10 -26.67
CA ALA A 12 9.76 28.88 -26.58
C ALA A 12 9.16 28.48 -27.94
N ARG A 13 7.97 27.87 -27.86
CA ARG A 13 6.79 27.84 -28.79
C ARG A 13 6.34 26.39 -29.06
N ALA A 14 5.26 25.92 -28.44
CA ALA A 14 3.83 26.19 -28.68
C ALA A 14 3.28 25.36 -29.84
N GLN A 15 2.29 24.50 -29.57
CA GLN A 15 1.03 24.46 -30.32
C GLN A 15 -0.12 23.95 -29.43
N VAL A 16 -1.25 24.61 -29.62
CA VAL A 16 -2.55 24.47 -28.96
C VAL A 16 -3.39 23.51 -29.80
N SER A 17 -4.16 22.62 -29.18
CA SER A 17 -5.40 22.11 -29.78
C SER A 17 -6.48 21.93 -28.72
N ARG A 18 -7.42 22.87 -28.77
CA ARG A 18 -8.72 22.84 -28.11
C ARG A 18 -9.66 21.94 -28.90
N THR A 19 -10.31 20.98 -28.24
CA THR A 19 -11.67 20.51 -28.59
C THR A 19 -12.32 20.02 -27.29
N ARG A 20 -13.08 20.89 -26.62
CA ARG A 20 -14.55 21.02 -26.67
C ARG A 20 -15.29 19.89 -25.93
N ALA A 21 -15.67 20.23 -24.70
CA ALA A 21 -16.76 19.61 -23.98
C ALA A 21 -18.03 19.56 -24.84
N VAL A 22 -18.61 18.37 -24.97
CA VAL A 22 -19.90 18.14 -25.61
C VAL A 22 -20.95 18.24 -24.51
N ALA A 23 -21.59 19.41 -24.41
CA ALA A 23 -22.87 19.58 -23.74
C ALA A 23 -23.97 19.39 -24.80
N VAL A 24 -24.70 18.27 -24.73
CA VAL A 24 -25.92 18.07 -25.53
C VAL A 24 -27.14 18.30 -24.64
N ARG A 25 -27.96 19.22 -25.15
CA ARG A 25 -29.20 19.77 -24.64
C ARG A 25 -30.24 18.70 -24.26
N ALA A 26 -30.91 18.99 -23.15
CA ALA A 26 -32.26 18.51 -22.84
C ALA A 26 -33.26 18.87 -23.94
N GLN A 27 -34.19 17.96 -24.22
CA GLN A 27 -35.39 18.22 -25.01
C GLN A 27 -36.62 17.82 -24.18
N SER A 28 -37.32 18.86 -23.75
CA SER A 28 -38.67 18.84 -23.19
C SER A 28 -39.70 18.55 -24.28
N LYS A 29 -40.62 17.62 -24.01
CA LYS A 29 -41.88 17.48 -24.73
C LYS A 29 -43.02 17.69 -23.74
N ASP A 30 -43.87 18.65 -24.05
CA ASP A 30 -44.98 19.14 -23.24
C ASP A 30 -46.10 18.10 -23.06
N ALA A 31 -46.82 18.24 -21.94
CA ALA A 31 -47.97 17.46 -21.49
C ALA A 31 -49.27 17.79 -22.27
N PRO A 32 -50.37 17.07 -21.99
CA PRO A 32 -51.37 17.63 -21.08
C PRO A 32 -52.02 16.63 -20.08
N ALA A 33 -52.65 17.23 -19.05
CA ALA A 33 -53.17 16.70 -17.77
C ALA A 33 -54.47 15.85 -17.88
N PRO A 34 -55.24 15.51 -16.80
CA PRO A 34 -55.05 15.69 -15.34
C PRO A 34 -55.47 14.49 -14.43
N LEU A 35 -55.19 14.65 -13.13
CA LEU A 35 -55.85 14.04 -11.95
C LEU A 35 -55.97 12.50 -11.88
N THR A 36 -55.23 11.87 -10.96
CA THR A 36 -55.77 11.07 -9.85
C THR A 36 -54.66 10.53 -8.93
N ARG A 37 -55.03 10.30 -7.68
CA ARG A 37 -54.22 9.99 -6.48
C ARG A 37 -53.29 8.79 -6.65
N ALA A 38 -52.08 8.88 -6.08
CA ALA A 38 -51.48 7.79 -5.31
C ALA A 38 -50.33 8.33 -4.43
N LEU A 39 -50.52 8.22 -3.10
CA LEU A 39 -49.43 8.18 -2.12
C LEU A 39 -48.56 6.95 -2.43
N GLY A 40 -47.23 7.09 -2.37
CA GLY A 40 -46.36 5.91 -2.27
C GLY A 40 -44.89 6.14 -2.64
N ALA A 41 -44.04 6.01 -1.62
CA ALA A 41 -42.64 5.58 -1.67
C ALA A 41 -41.60 6.42 -2.44
N ALA A 42 -40.62 6.96 -1.69
CA ALA A 42 -39.21 6.59 -1.77
C ALA A 42 -38.33 7.71 -1.18
N ALA A 43 -38.06 7.65 0.13
CA ALA A 43 -36.94 8.37 0.72
C ALA A 43 -35.80 7.37 0.90
N ALA A 44 -34.97 7.22 -0.14
CA ALA A 44 -33.66 6.59 -0.03
C ALA A 44 -32.61 7.70 -0.10
N SER A 45 -31.71 7.79 0.89
CA SER A 45 -30.27 7.99 0.69
C SER A 45 -29.49 8.02 2.01
N ILE A 46 -28.81 6.90 2.26
CA ILE A 46 -27.38 6.76 2.62
C ILE A 46 -26.84 7.67 3.74
N VAL A 47 -26.76 7.13 4.96
CA VAL A 47 -25.72 7.50 5.93
C VAL A 47 -25.04 6.21 6.39
N ALA A 48 -24.04 5.76 5.63
CA ALA A 48 -23.14 4.69 6.06
C ALA A 48 -21.80 4.83 5.31
N ALA A 49 -21.03 5.87 5.61
CA ALA A 49 -19.68 6.04 5.10
C ALA A 49 -18.80 6.65 6.19
N ALA A 50 -18.34 5.83 7.14
CA ALA A 50 -17.34 6.26 8.13
C ALA A 50 -16.40 5.16 8.65
N THR A 51 -16.53 3.89 8.24
CA THR A 51 -15.70 2.78 8.77
C THR A 51 -14.66 2.21 7.80
N LEU A 52 -14.51 2.77 6.59
CA LEU A 52 -13.62 2.22 5.55
C LEU A 52 -12.17 2.77 5.56
N MET A 53 -11.86 3.76 6.39
CA MET A 53 -10.56 4.45 6.31
C MET A 53 -9.41 3.69 6.99
N GLY A 54 -9.70 2.84 7.98
CA GLY A 54 -8.66 2.07 8.68
C GLY A 54 -8.18 0.80 7.96
N GLY A 55 -9.05 0.17 7.15
CA GLY A 55 -8.69 -1.04 6.41
C GLY A 55 -7.86 -0.78 5.16
N ALA A 56 -8.07 0.37 4.51
CA ALA A 56 -7.38 0.72 3.28
C ALA A 56 -5.89 1.03 3.48
N ALA A 57 -5.53 1.70 4.59
CA ALA A 57 -4.14 1.99 4.93
C ALA A 57 -3.36 0.68 5.24
N ASN A 58 -3.88 -0.16 6.12
CA ASN A 58 -3.27 -1.46 6.44
C ASN A 58 -3.13 -2.37 5.20
N ALA A 59 -4.10 -2.33 4.27
CA ALA A 59 -4.01 -3.11 3.04
C ALA A 59 -2.91 -2.60 2.09
N ALA A 60 -2.68 -1.28 2.05
CA ALA A 60 -1.59 -0.69 1.27
C ALA A 60 -0.22 -1.08 1.86
N ASP A 61 -0.08 -1.03 3.18
CA ASP A 61 1.17 -1.39 3.87
C ASP A 61 1.52 -2.87 3.68
N LEU A 62 0.52 -3.77 3.76
CA LEU A 62 0.73 -5.20 3.48
C LEU A 62 1.08 -5.46 2.01
N ALA A 63 0.57 -4.67 1.06
CA ALA A 63 0.90 -4.79 -0.35
C ALA A 63 2.35 -4.34 -0.62
N LEU A 64 2.78 -3.24 -0.02
CA LEU A 64 4.18 -2.80 -0.04
C LEU A 64 5.09 -3.86 0.58
N GLY A 65 4.76 -4.32 1.79
CA GLY A 65 5.53 -5.33 2.51
C GLY A 65 5.69 -6.63 1.72
N LYS A 66 4.62 -7.09 1.05
CA LYS A 66 4.70 -8.23 0.13
C LYS A 66 5.66 -7.98 -1.03
N SER A 67 5.61 -6.80 -1.66
CA SER A 67 6.50 -6.45 -2.76
C SER A 67 7.96 -6.42 -2.31
N VAL A 68 8.25 -5.84 -1.15
CA VAL A 68 9.58 -5.82 -0.54
C VAL A 68 10.04 -7.25 -0.25
N PHE A 69 9.17 -8.08 0.33
CA PHE A 69 9.46 -9.48 0.62
C PHE A 69 9.85 -10.28 -0.63
N GLU A 70 9.09 -10.15 -1.71
CA GLU A 70 9.37 -10.85 -2.97
C GLU A 70 10.68 -10.41 -3.62
N GLY A 71 10.99 -9.11 -3.55
CA GLY A 71 12.22 -8.56 -4.13
C GLY A 71 13.49 -8.87 -3.33
N ASN A 72 13.38 -9.08 -2.02
CA ASN A 72 14.55 -9.08 -1.12
C ASN A 72 14.67 -10.32 -0.24
N CYS A 73 13.55 -10.87 0.24
CA CYS A 73 13.52 -11.87 1.30
C CYS A 73 13.24 -13.28 0.76
N ALA A 74 12.45 -13.39 -0.29
CA ALA A 74 11.97 -14.66 -0.86
C ALA A 74 13.10 -15.57 -1.34
N ALA A 75 14.27 -15.03 -1.67
CA ALA A 75 15.45 -15.82 -2.05
C ALA A 75 15.85 -16.84 -0.97
N CYS A 76 15.63 -16.53 0.29
CA CYS A 76 15.85 -17.45 1.41
C CYS A 76 14.56 -17.94 2.06
N HIS A 77 13.50 -17.11 2.02
CA HIS A 77 12.28 -17.29 2.79
C HIS A 77 11.01 -17.57 1.97
N ALA A 78 11.12 -18.00 0.71
CA ALA A 78 9.96 -18.37 -0.09
C ALA A 78 9.04 -19.36 0.65
N GLY A 79 7.72 -19.09 0.62
CA GLY A 79 6.71 -19.91 1.32
C GLY A 79 6.87 -19.91 2.84
N GLY A 80 7.48 -18.85 3.42
CA GLY A 80 7.74 -18.76 4.85
C GLY A 80 8.82 -19.71 5.36
N GLN A 81 9.57 -20.37 4.48
CA GLN A 81 10.62 -21.32 4.87
C GLN A 81 11.96 -20.63 5.13
N ASN A 82 13.03 -21.40 5.34
CA ASN A 82 14.39 -20.88 5.41
C ASN A 82 15.35 -21.90 4.79
N ASN A 83 15.94 -21.56 3.64
CA ASN A 83 16.84 -22.46 2.92
C ASN A 83 18.28 -22.47 3.46
N VAL A 84 18.62 -21.58 4.40
CA VAL A 84 19.95 -21.51 5.03
C VAL A 84 19.97 -22.26 6.36
N ILE A 85 18.95 -22.04 7.19
CA ILE A 85 18.77 -22.71 8.49
C ILE A 85 17.34 -23.27 8.54
N PRO A 86 17.12 -24.55 8.18
CA PRO A 86 15.78 -25.11 7.94
C PRO A 86 14.77 -24.95 9.08
N ASP A 87 15.21 -25.03 10.33
CA ASP A 87 14.30 -24.94 11.49
C ASP A 87 13.86 -23.49 11.81
N HIS A 88 14.59 -22.49 11.30
CA HIS A 88 14.36 -21.07 11.57
C HIS A 88 13.44 -20.45 10.51
N THR A 89 12.24 -21.03 10.38
CA THR A 89 11.20 -20.58 9.43
C THR A 89 10.52 -19.29 9.89
N LEU A 90 9.70 -18.70 9.02
CA LEU A 90 8.83 -17.56 9.33
C LEU A 90 7.46 -17.98 9.89
N GLN A 91 7.26 -19.27 10.18
CA GLN A 91 6.05 -19.74 10.87
C GLN A 91 6.05 -19.24 12.32
N LYS A 92 4.86 -18.91 12.85
CA LYS A 92 4.72 -18.30 14.17
C LYS A 92 5.47 -19.04 15.28
N ALA A 93 5.32 -20.37 15.37
CA ALA A 93 5.98 -21.17 16.42
C ALA A 93 7.52 -21.11 16.33
N ALA A 94 8.08 -21.10 15.11
CA ALA A 94 9.53 -20.97 14.91
C ALA A 94 10.01 -19.57 15.30
N ILE A 95 9.24 -18.52 14.96
CA ILE A 95 9.57 -17.15 15.38
C ILE A 95 9.51 -17.03 16.91
N GLU A 96 8.47 -17.54 17.57
CA GLU A 96 8.36 -17.55 19.03
C GLU A 96 9.55 -18.23 19.71
N GLN A 97 10.10 -19.27 19.10
CA GLN A 97 11.20 -20.06 19.65
C GLN A 97 12.59 -19.47 19.34
N PHE A 98 12.82 -18.94 18.15
CA PHE A 98 14.17 -18.66 17.63
C PHE A 98 14.47 -17.19 17.37
N LEU A 99 13.46 -16.33 17.24
CA LEU A 99 13.67 -14.89 17.11
C LEU A 99 13.98 -14.31 18.49
N ASP A 100 15.06 -13.54 18.59
CA ASP A 100 15.39 -12.87 19.84
C ASP A 100 14.27 -11.86 20.15
N GLY A 101 13.71 -11.92 21.36
CA GLY A 101 12.53 -11.15 21.74
C GLY A 101 11.18 -11.79 21.38
N GLY A 102 11.17 -12.92 20.65
CA GLY A 102 9.98 -13.70 20.33
C GLY A 102 9.06 -13.05 19.29
N PHE A 103 7.85 -13.60 19.12
CA PHE A 103 6.89 -13.18 18.10
C PHE A 103 6.17 -11.88 18.46
N ASN A 104 6.75 -10.77 18.03
CA ASN A 104 6.15 -9.45 18.02
C ASN A 104 6.78 -8.60 16.91
N LEU A 105 6.16 -7.47 16.57
CA LEU A 105 6.60 -6.65 15.45
C LEU A 105 7.98 -6.02 15.67
N GLU A 106 8.27 -5.55 16.89
CA GLU A 106 9.55 -4.92 17.25
C GLU A 106 10.73 -5.88 17.04
N SER A 107 10.60 -7.13 17.47
CA SER A 107 11.64 -8.15 17.26
C SER A 107 11.88 -8.43 15.77
N ILE A 108 10.82 -8.43 14.95
CA ILE A 108 10.93 -8.68 13.50
C ILE A 108 11.64 -7.51 12.83
N VAL A 109 11.21 -6.27 13.12
CA VAL A 109 11.85 -5.04 12.63
C VAL A 109 13.33 -5.04 13.01
N TYR A 110 13.64 -5.28 14.28
CA TYR A 110 15.01 -5.28 14.79
C TYR A 110 15.91 -6.26 14.02
N GLN A 111 15.44 -7.49 13.77
CA GLN A 111 16.23 -8.48 13.04
C GLN A 111 16.34 -8.15 11.54
N VAL A 112 15.33 -7.51 10.94
CA VAL A 112 15.43 -7.04 9.54
C VAL A 112 16.46 -5.92 9.44
N GLU A 113 16.42 -4.93 10.33
CA GLU A 113 17.39 -3.83 10.36
C GLU A 113 18.82 -4.34 10.52
N ASN A 114 19.04 -5.16 11.56
CA ASN A 114 20.38 -5.49 12.04
C ASN A 114 20.94 -6.81 11.47
N GLY A 115 20.09 -7.64 10.88
CA GLY A 115 20.45 -8.99 10.45
C GLY A 115 20.75 -9.92 11.63
N LYS A 116 21.05 -11.19 11.33
CA LYS A 116 21.52 -12.18 12.32
C LYS A 116 22.27 -13.31 11.63
N GLY A 117 23.56 -13.44 11.93
CA GLY A 117 24.40 -14.49 11.35
C GLY A 117 24.46 -14.42 9.82
N ALA A 118 23.86 -15.40 9.15
CA ALA A 118 23.80 -15.45 7.68
C ALA A 118 22.69 -14.56 7.07
N MET A 119 21.70 -14.14 7.85
CA MET A 119 20.70 -13.17 7.40
C MET A 119 21.34 -11.77 7.38
N PRO A 120 21.39 -11.09 6.22
CA PRO A 120 22.01 -9.77 6.12
C PRO A 120 21.20 -8.70 6.85
N ALA A 121 21.88 -7.63 7.28
CA ALA A 121 21.26 -6.39 7.71
C ALA A 121 20.66 -5.64 6.51
N TRP A 122 19.49 -5.04 6.70
CA TRP A 122 18.79 -4.25 5.68
C TRP A 122 18.78 -2.75 5.95
N GLU A 123 19.24 -2.31 7.12
CA GLU A 123 19.46 -0.88 7.40
C GLU A 123 20.34 -0.25 6.31
N GLY A 124 19.90 0.90 5.79
CA GLY A 124 20.58 1.63 4.71
C GLY A 124 20.44 1.00 3.32
N ARG A 125 19.75 -0.15 3.18
CA ARG A 125 19.39 -0.78 1.89
C ARG A 125 17.90 -0.64 1.59
N LEU A 126 17.08 -0.78 2.63
CA LEU A 126 15.67 -0.48 2.62
C LEU A 126 15.44 0.82 3.40
N SER A 127 14.40 1.56 3.02
CA SER A 127 13.89 2.66 3.84
C SER A 127 13.16 2.13 5.08
N ASP A 128 13.05 2.96 6.12
CA ASP A 128 12.33 2.63 7.36
C ASP A 128 10.88 2.17 7.06
N GLU A 129 10.21 2.85 6.12
CA GLU A 129 8.85 2.49 5.68
C GLU A 129 8.80 1.10 5.03
N GLU A 130 9.80 0.72 4.23
CA GLU A 130 9.87 -0.60 3.62
C GLU A 130 10.19 -1.70 4.66
N ILE A 131 11.02 -1.39 5.65
CA ILE A 131 11.35 -2.28 6.77
C ILE A 131 10.10 -2.54 7.60
N ASP A 132 9.38 -1.48 7.98
CA ASP A 132 8.12 -1.59 8.72
C ASP A 132 7.07 -2.37 7.91
N ALA A 133 6.95 -2.07 6.61
CA ALA A 133 5.99 -2.75 5.76
C ALA A 133 6.29 -4.25 5.64
N VAL A 134 7.55 -4.65 5.41
CA VAL A 134 7.91 -6.07 5.31
C VAL A 134 7.79 -6.80 6.65
N ALA A 135 8.11 -6.14 7.76
CA ALA A 135 7.92 -6.70 9.10
C ALA A 135 6.43 -6.94 9.39
N ASN A 136 5.56 -5.98 9.06
CA ASN A 136 4.11 -6.13 9.18
C ASN A 136 3.58 -7.26 8.29
N TYR A 137 4.09 -7.37 7.06
CA TYR A 137 3.73 -8.48 6.16
C TYR A 137 4.12 -9.83 6.77
N VAL A 138 5.36 -10.01 7.22
CA VAL A 138 5.82 -11.25 7.87
C VAL A 138 4.99 -11.57 9.10
N TYR A 139 4.71 -10.57 9.95
CA TYR A 139 3.87 -10.73 11.13
C TYR A 139 2.44 -11.16 10.76
N ASP A 140 1.80 -10.52 9.78
CA ASP A 140 0.45 -10.89 9.31
C ASP A 140 0.40 -12.31 8.75
N GLN A 141 1.39 -12.69 7.94
CA GLN A 141 1.45 -14.03 7.36
C GLN A 141 1.59 -15.11 8.45
N ALA A 142 2.49 -14.88 9.41
CA ALA A 142 2.72 -15.81 10.52
C ALA A 142 1.53 -15.86 11.50
N ALA A 143 1.00 -14.71 11.92
CA ALA A 143 -0.10 -14.62 12.87
C ALA A 143 -1.37 -15.31 12.37
N ASN A 144 -1.59 -15.27 11.06
CA ASN A 144 -2.80 -15.78 10.43
C ASN A 144 -2.60 -17.08 9.65
N ASN A 145 -1.42 -17.71 9.74
CA ASN A 145 -1.07 -18.95 9.05
C ASN A 145 -1.30 -18.88 7.52
N LYS A 146 -0.77 -17.83 6.86
CA LYS A 146 -0.97 -17.54 5.42
C LYS A 146 0.23 -17.89 4.52
N TRP A 147 1.32 -18.41 5.10
CA TRP A 147 2.49 -18.85 4.33
C TRP A 147 2.21 -19.99 3.36
#